data_AF-A0A0A7PJC9-F1
#
_entry.id   AF-A0A0A7PJC9-F1
#
_cell.length_a   1.000
_cell.length_b   1.000
_cell.length_c   1.000
_cell.angle_alpha   90.00
_cell.angle_beta   90.00
_cell.angle_gamma   90.00
#
_symmetry.space_group_name_H-M   'P 1'
#
loop_
_entity.id
_entity.type
_entity.pdbx_description
1 polymer ?
#
loop_
_entity_poly.entity_id
_entity_poly.type
_entity_poly.pdbx_seq_one_letter_code
_entity_poly.pdbx_strand_id
1 'polypeptide(L)'
;MKLPQDYPSGSSDGECDCLPRPETPALTTFVLRYQDAWFGMEKRVAFEAEDVSAALVMMEREPIGAWAELTHDGNVICRRGFEPGGAADYWVVD
;
A
#
# COMPACT_ATOMS: atom_id res chain seq x y z
N MET A 1 -52.86 29.20 21.49
CA MET A 1 -52.32 29.28 22.86
C MET A 1 -50.85 28.88 22.81
N LYS A 2 -49.95 29.82 23.09
CA LYS A 2 -48.49 29.63 23.14
C LYS A 2 -48.06 29.89 24.58
N LEU A 3 -47.31 28.96 25.16
CA LEU A 3 -46.54 29.19 26.39
C LEU A 3 -45.11 28.67 26.16
N PRO A 4 -44.07 29.48 26.44
CA PRO A 4 -42.68 29.11 26.25
C PRO A 4 -42.14 28.40 27.51
N GLN A 5 -41.19 27.50 27.33
CA GLN A 5 -40.30 27.10 28.42
C GLN A 5 -38.86 27.43 28.04
N ASP A 6 -38.31 28.36 28.80
CA ASP A 6 -36.92 28.76 28.89
C ASP A 6 -36.39 28.14 30.18
N TYR A 7 -35.33 27.32 30.10
CA TYR A 7 -34.56 26.79 31.24
C TYR A 7 -33.21 26.24 30.71
N PRO A 8 -32.14 26.22 31.53
CA PRO A 8 -31.17 27.29 31.68
C PRO A 8 -29.79 26.89 31.12
N SER A 9 -28.88 27.87 31.05
CA SER A 9 -27.45 27.65 30.83
C SER A 9 -26.83 26.82 31.96
N GLY A 10 -26.08 25.78 31.59
CA GLY A 10 -25.26 24.97 32.51
C GLY A 10 -24.21 24.21 31.71
N SER A 11 -22.98 24.71 31.74
CA SER A 11 -21.80 24.11 31.13
C SER A 11 -21.57 22.70 31.67
N SER A 12 -21.28 21.77 30.76
CA SER A 12 -20.23 20.79 30.98
C SER A 12 -19.54 20.61 29.64
N ASP A 13 -18.35 21.18 29.54
CA ASP A 13 -17.31 20.78 28.61
C ASP A 13 -17.32 19.26 28.45
N GLY A 14 -18.01 18.80 27.42
CA GLY A 14 -17.80 17.49 26.84
C GLY A 14 -16.50 17.58 26.09
N GLU A 15 -15.41 17.67 26.84
CA GLU A 15 -14.06 17.35 26.43
C GLU A 15 -14.11 15.88 26.02
N CYS A 16 -14.67 15.61 24.85
CA CYS A 16 -14.19 14.51 24.04
C CYS A 16 -12.74 14.87 23.81
N ASP A 17 -11.90 14.37 24.72
CA ASP A 17 -10.49 14.12 24.51
C ASP A 17 -10.43 13.29 23.22
N CYS A 18 -10.44 14.01 22.10
CA CYS A 18 -10.24 13.48 20.77
C CYS A 18 -8.78 13.05 20.77
N LEU A 19 -8.50 11.92 21.44
CA LEU A 19 -7.25 11.21 21.28
C LEU A 19 -6.96 11.23 19.79
N PRO A 20 -5.79 11.73 19.36
CA PRO A 20 -5.49 11.88 17.94
C PRO A 20 -5.79 10.52 17.31
N ARG A 21 -6.74 10.50 16.37
CA ARG A 21 -7.05 9.28 15.62
C ARG A 21 -5.69 8.83 15.09
N PRO A 22 -5.24 7.60 15.41
CA PRO A 22 -3.97 7.12 14.89
C PRO A 22 -4.03 7.33 13.39
N GLU A 23 -3.06 8.10 12.89
CA GLU A 23 -2.94 8.45 11.50
C GLU A 23 -2.80 7.12 10.77
N THR A 24 -3.86 6.66 10.11
CA THR A 24 -3.75 5.46 9.27
C THR A 24 -2.66 5.75 8.27
N PRO A 25 -1.62 4.89 8.17
CA PRO A 25 -0.53 5.13 7.24
C PRO A 25 -1.12 5.34 5.85
N ALA A 26 -0.67 6.39 5.17
CA ALA A 26 -1.11 6.67 3.82
C ALA A 26 -0.63 5.53 2.93
N LEU A 27 -1.58 4.75 2.41
CA LEU A 27 -1.26 3.67 1.50
C LEU A 27 -1.06 4.22 0.09
N THR A 28 -0.04 3.71 -0.58
CA THR A 28 0.30 4.04 -1.95
C THR A 28 -0.03 2.86 -2.85
N THR A 29 -0.56 3.13 -4.04
CA THR A 29 -0.94 2.08 -5.00
C THR A 29 0.25 1.73 -5.88
N PHE A 30 0.68 0.48 -5.82
CA PHE A 30 1.69 -0.09 -6.67
C PHE A 30 1.09 -1.03 -7.71
N VAL A 31 1.78 -1.18 -8.84
CA VAL A 31 1.45 -2.19 -9.85
C VAL A 31 2.67 -3.04 -10.11
N LEU A 32 2.57 -4.33 -9.79
CA LEU A 32 3.54 -5.35 -10.17
C LEU A 32 3.16 -5.93 -11.52
N ARG A 33 4.09 -5.89 -12.47
CA ARG A 33 4.03 -6.62 -13.74
C ARG A 33 5.09 -7.71 -13.73
N TYR A 34 4.72 -8.94 -14.05
CA TYR A 34 5.69 -10.04 -14.04
C TYR A 34 5.32 -11.12 -15.04
N GLN A 35 6.30 -11.92 -15.43
CA GLN A 35 6.02 -13.20 -16.09
C GLN A 35 5.65 -14.24 -15.05
N ASP A 36 4.48 -14.86 -15.16
CA ASP A 36 4.10 -15.99 -14.32
C ASP A 36 5.01 -17.21 -14.55
N ALA A 37 5.54 -17.79 -13.47
CA ALA A 37 6.47 -18.91 -13.53
C ALA A 37 5.84 -20.23 -14.02
N TRP A 38 4.53 -20.40 -13.87
CA TRP A 38 3.85 -21.64 -14.25
C TRP A 38 3.39 -21.62 -15.71
N PHE A 39 2.86 -20.49 -16.16
CA PHE A 39 2.22 -20.35 -17.47
C PHE A 39 3.04 -19.51 -18.46
N GLY A 40 4.07 -18.80 -18.00
CA GLY A 40 4.94 -17.97 -18.85
C GLY A 40 4.27 -16.69 -19.39
N MET A 41 3.06 -16.36 -18.91
CA MET A 41 2.27 -15.21 -19.36
C MET A 41 2.56 -13.96 -18.53
N GLU A 42 2.38 -12.78 -19.11
CA GLU A 42 2.39 -11.53 -18.35
C GLU A 42 1.18 -11.46 -17.41
N LYS A 43 1.43 -11.23 -16.12
CA LYS A 43 0.44 -10.88 -15.11
C LYS A 43 0.64 -9.45 -14.63
N ARG A 44 -0.46 -8.81 -14.24
CA ARG A 44 -0.47 -7.49 -13.60
C ARG A 44 -1.31 -7.55 -12.34
N VAL A 45 -0.75 -7.06 -11.24
CA VAL A 45 -1.42 -7.01 -9.94
C VAL A 45 -1.27 -5.59 -9.39
N ALA A 46 -2.40 -4.96 -9.12
CA ALA A 46 -2.44 -3.68 -8.41
C ALA A 46 -2.72 -3.95 -6.93
N PHE A 47 -1.94 -3.34 -6.05
CA PHE A 47 -2.09 -3.49 -4.60
C PHE A 47 -1.64 -2.23 -3.87
N GLU A 48 -2.04 -2.12 -2.61
CA GLU A 48 -1.72 -0.99 -1.76
C GLU A 48 -0.67 -1.39 -0.72
N ALA A 49 0.35 -0.55 -0.52
CA ALA A 49 1.38 -0.74 0.50
C ALA A 49 1.80 0.61 1.10
N GLU A 50 2.35 0.57 2.31
CA GLU A 50 2.81 1.78 3.01
C GLU A 50 3.98 2.46 2.28
N ASP A 51 4.93 1.66 1.81
CA ASP A 51 6.08 2.13 1.05
C ASP A 51 6.60 1.04 0.09
N VAL A 52 7.67 1.36 -0.63
CA VAL A 52 8.32 0.44 -1.58
C VAL A 52 8.84 -0.83 -0.89
N SER A 53 9.35 -0.73 0.34
CA SER A 53 9.87 -1.89 1.07
C SER A 53 8.76 -2.86 1.47
N ALA A 54 7.62 -2.34 1.94
CA ALA A 54 6.44 -3.13 2.21
C ALA A 54 5.90 -3.79 0.93
N ALA A 55 5.91 -3.07 -0.19
CA ALA A 55 5.54 -3.61 -1.49
C ALA A 55 6.45 -4.78 -1.90
N LEU A 56 7.78 -4.64 -1.78
CA LEU A 56 8.74 -5.71 -2.08
C LEU A 56 8.46 -6.98 -1.30
N VAL A 57 8.19 -6.86 0.01
CA VAL A 57 7.85 -8.01 0.87
C VAL A 57 6.56 -8.71 0.42
N MET A 58 5.55 -7.95 -0.01
CA MET A 58 4.29 -8.53 -0.50
C MET A 58 4.51 -9.35 -1.78
N MET A 59 5.39 -8.90 -2.66
CA MET A 59 5.65 -9.52 -3.96
C MET A 59 6.51 -10.79 -3.90
N GLU A 60 7.27 -11.03 -2.82
CA GLU A 60 8.10 -12.23 -2.66
C GLU A 60 7.30 -13.54 -2.78
N ARG A 61 6.00 -13.49 -2.51
CA ARG A 61 5.10 -14.65 -2.55
C ARG A 61 4.52 -14.91 -3.94
N GLU A 62 4.67 -13.96 -4.86
CA GLU A 62 4.15 -14.12 -6.21
C GLU A 62 5.01 -15.12 -7.00
N PRO A 63 4.39 -15.99 -7.82
CA PRO A 63 5.11 -16.96 -8.64
C PRO A 63 5.77 -16.26 -9.84
N ILE A 64 6.77 -15.44 -9.57
CA ILE A 64 7.50 -14.66 -10.55
C ILE A 64 8.49 -15.56 -11.30
N GLY A 65 8.41 -15.53 -12.63
CA GLY A 65 9.27 -16.20 -13.59
C GLY A 65 10.47 -15.34 -13.98
N ALA A 66 10.77 -15.24 -15.27
CA ALA A 66 12.04 -14.69 -15.75
C ALA A 66 12.17 -13.16 -15.68
N TRP A 67 11.11 -12.43 -15.33
CA TRP A 67 11.17 -10.98 -15.15
C TRP A 67 10.03 -10.46 -14.27
N ALA A 68 10.28 -9.33 -13.59
CA ALA A 68 9.27 -8.54 -12.89
C ALA A 68 9.66 -7.05 -12.84
N GLU A 69 8.65 -6.19 -12.86
CA GLU A 69 8.74 -4.74 -12.74
C GLU A 69 7.72 -4.25 -11.72
N LEU A 70 8.16 -3.41 -10.78
CA LEU A 70 7.30 -2.67 -9.87
C LEU A 70 7.15 -1.25 -10.40
N THR A 71 5.90 -0.79 -10.52
CA THR A 71 5.57 0.57 -10.94
C THR A 71 4.76 1.29 -9.88
N HIS A 72 5.00 2.60 -9.77
CA HIS A 72 4.24 3.54 -8.96
C HIS A 72 3.93 4.77 -9.80
N ASP A 73 2.66 5.17 -9.85
CA ASP A 73 2.19 6.30 -10.67
C ASP A 73 2.64 6.24 -12.13
N GLY A 74 2.62 5.02 -12.71
CA GLY A 74 3.04 4.75 -14.09
C GLY A 74 4.56 4.72 -14.33
N ASN A 75 5.38 5.04 -13.33
CA ASN A 75 6.84 4.98 -13.42
C ASN A 75 7.37 3.67 -12.85
N VAL A 76 8.33 3.03 -13.55
CA VAL A 76 9.04 1.85 -13.03
C VAL A 76 9.97 2.31 -11.93
N ILE A 77 9.79 1.78 -10.73
CA ILE A 77 10.62 2.11 -9.56
C ILE A 77 11.55 0.98 -9.17
N CYS A 78 11.21 -0.27 -9.49
CA CYS A 78 12.09 -1.41 -9.27
C CYS A 78 11.99 -2.43 -10.41
N ARG A 79 13.11 -3.06 -10.78
CA ARG A 79 13.16 -4.22 -11.68
C ARG A 79 13.84 -5.40 -11.00
N ARG A 80 13.34 -6.61 -11.24
CA ARG A 80 13.99 -7.84 -10.75
C ARG A 80 15.19 -8.17 -11.62
N GLY A 81 16.35 -8.25 -10.99
CA GLY A 81 17.58 -8.77 -11.57
C GLY A 81 17.81 -10.22 -11.14
N PHE A 82 18.56 -10.94 -11.95
CA PHE A 82 18.95 -12.32 -11.71
C PHE A 82 20.47 -12.41 -11.65
N GLU A 83 20.99 -13.10 -10.64
CA GLU A 83 22.41 -13.42 -10.63
C GLU A 83 22.69 -14.68 -11.48
N PRO A 84 23.69 -14.65 -12.37
CA PRO A 84 24.11 -15.83 -13.10
C PRO A 84 24.64 -16.87 -12.11
N GLY A 85 24.19 -18.12 -12.25
CA GLY A 85 24.60 -19.23 -11.38
C GLY A 85 23.58 -19.63 -10.31
N GLY A 86 22.37 -19.05 -10.32
CA GLY A 86 21.27 -19.48 -9.45
C GLY A 86 21.37 -18.98 -8.01
N ALA A 87 22.12 -17.90 -7.79
CA ALA A 87 22.07 -17.15 -6.55
C ALA A 87 20.73 -16.40 -6.42
N ALA A 88 20.50 -15.77 -5.27
CA ALA A 88 19.22 -15.14 -4.96
C ALA A 88 18.93 -13.97 -5.90
N ASP A 89 17.66 -13.87 -6.32
CA ASP A 89 17.20 -12.74 -7.12
C ASP A 89 17.25 -11.45 -6.30
N TYR A 90 17.48 -10.33 -6.97
CA TYR A 90 17.58 -9.00 -6.35
C TYR A 90 16.69 -8.00 -7.06
N TRP A 91 16.40 -6.89 -6.38
CA TRP A 91 15.65 -5.77 -6.94
C TRP A 91 16.58 -4.58 -7.16
N VAL A 92 16.57 -4.04 -8.36
CA VAL A 92 17.29 -2.82 -8.73
C VAL A 92 16.29 -1.67 -8.71
N VAL A 93 16.60 -0.60 -7.98
CA VAL A 93 15.84 0.64 -8.00
C VAL A 93 16.27 1.46 -9.22
N ASP A 94 15.31 1.99 -9.97
CA ASP A 94 15.56 2.86 -11.14
C ASP A 94 15.85 4.32 -10.72
#